data_AF-A0A4Q2X503-F1
#
_entry.id   AF-A0A4Q2X503-F1
#
_cell.length_a   1.000
_cell.length_b   1.000
_cell.length_c   1.000
_cell.angle_alpha   90.00
_cell.angle_beta   90.00
_cell.angle_gamma   90.00
#
_symmetry.space_group_name_H-M   'P 1'
#
loop_
_entity.id
_entity.type
_entity.pdbx_description
1 polymer ?
#
loop_
_entity_poly.entity_id
_entity_poly.type
_entity_poly.pdbx_seq_one_letter_code
_entity_poly.pdbx_strand_id
1 'polypeptide(L)'
;MSSDAERLIELATRPLADNAEQQMSAEEELRKAVEARGPGDQEVKDAVESLERSDRSPKRAWWGMGLFVVTLVVSLPLIFHSAKQLDKAMGITRMISVAVPTGATPAAPKRIPNITPAQEQLLYGDESAGNTAARWKPLWDSAPDDPVYLAKYAGAWYRQYGNLSPEILDAAERIDPENGWFLAMAASANVEKAVVRGKLSTKEAKEGKAVPHTVRDEALLEETLALLHRAAQKPRSTAYQAELLRRQIALIPPRTDWVSQIPRVYVAASELSSGIPLRKLPDALAAGAEQRAAKGDADGYRGIIRDWHALSEHFLEGGDSIVDLLVGKVTMQFPAANFRDAARTLGLEKEARHFTDLDERMRKEKADRE
;
A
#
# COMPACT_ATOMS: atom_id res chain seq x y z
N MET A 1 -0.97 -31.32 62.62
CA MET A 1 -1.03 -32.30 61.51
C MET A 1 -0.01 -33.41 61.78
N SER A 2 -0.19 -34.62 61.24
CA SER A 2 0.84 -35.68 61.36
C SER A 2 2.04 -35.35 60.46
N SER A 3 3.24 -35.83 60.81
CA SER A 3 4.47 -35.59 60.04
C SER A 3 4.38 -36.06 58.58
N ASP A 4 3.52 -37.04 58.29
CA ASP A 4 3.37 -37.61 56.96
C ASP A 4 2.47 -36.76 56.05
N ALA A 5 1.53 -36.01 56.65
CA ALA A 5 0.68 -35.07 55.91
C ALA A 5 1.47 -33.86 55.38
N GLU A 6 2.38 -33.31 56.20
CA GLU A 6 3.25 -32.21 55.75
C GLU A 6 4.23 -32.68 54.67
N ARG A 7 4.78 -33.89 54.83
CA ARG A 7 5.66 -34.50 53.83
C ARG A 7 4.97 -34.80 52.51
N LEU A 8 3.69 -35.21 52.54
CA LEU A 8 2.88 -35.39 51.33
C LEU A 8 2.71 -34.07 50.56
N ILE A 9 2.38 -33.00 51.29
CA ILE A 9 2.19 -31.67 50.70
C ILE A 9 3.49 -31.18 50.06
N GLU A 10 4.62 -31.28 50.78
CA GLU A 10 5.94 -30.90 50.26
C GLU A 10 6.29 -31.67 48.98
N LEU A 11 6.12 -32.99 48.97
CA LEU A 11 6.42 -33.81 47.80
C LEU A 11 5.51 -33.52 46.60
N ALA A 12 4.23 -33.23 46.84
CA ALA A 12 3.26 -32.92 45.81
C ALA A 12 3.48 -31.53 45.18
N THR A 13 3.96 -30.55 45.95
CA THR A 13 4.17 -29.18 45.48
C THR A 13 5.60 -28.90 45.01
N ARG A 14 6.56 -29.79 45.31
CA ARG A 14 7.95 -29.70 44.85
C ARG A 14 8.14 -29.42 43.35
N PRO A 15 7.34 -29.99 42.43
CA PRO A 15 7.47 -29.67 41.00
C PRO A 15 7.13 -28.22 40.64
N LEU A 16 6.49 -27.48 41.55
CA LEU A 16 6.13 -26.07 41.40
C LEU A 16 7.14 -25.12 42.06
N ALA A 17 8.28 -25.62 42.55
CA ALA A 17 9.29 -24.83 43.26
C ALA A 17 9.80 -23.61 42.47
N ASP A 18 9.71 -23.65 41.14
CA ASP A 18 10.12 -22.55 40.26
C ASP A 18 9.08 -21.41 40.19
N ASN A 19 7.91 -21.55 40.80
CA ASN A 19 6.86 -20.54 40.90
C ASN A 19 6.24 -20.48 42.29
N ALA A 20 6.77 -19.57 43.13
CA ALA A 20 6.40 -19.45 44.54
C ALA A 20 4.90 -19.17 44.77
N GLU A 21 4.22 -18.41 43.89
CA GLU A 21 2.79 -18.11 44.04
C GLU A 21 1.93 -19.36 43.81
N GLN A 22 2.23 -20.13 42.77
CA GLN A 22 1.55 -21.39 42.49
C GLN A 22 1.84 -22.44 43.55
N GLN A 23 3.08 -22.50 44.03
CA GLN A 23 3.47 -23.40 45.10
C GLN A 23 2.69 -23.09 46.39
N MET A 24 2.66 -21.83 46.83
CA MET A 24 1.94 -21.44 48.05
C MET A 24 0.43 -21.70 47.95
N SER A 25 -0.20 -21.38 46.82
CA SER A 25 -1.63 -21.65 46.61
C SER A 25 -1.94 -23.16 46.66
N ALA A 26 -1.10 -23.98 46.04
CA ALA A 26 -1.26 -25.43 46.04
C ALA A 26 -1.03 -26.03 47.44
N GLU A 27 -0.05 -25.53 48.19
CA GLU A 27 0.20 -25.94 49.57
C GLU A 27 -0.99 -25.63 50.48
N GLU A 28 -1.59 -24.45 50.35
CA GLU A 28 -2.74 -24.04 51.16
C GLU A 28 -4.00 -24.87 50.84
N GLU A 29 -4.26 -25.14 49.56
CA GLU A 29 -5.41 -25.95 49.12
C GLU A 29 -5.26 -27.42 49.53
N LEU A 30 -4.06 -27.99 49.38
CA LEU A 30 -3.76 -29.36 49.82
C LEU A 30 -3.83 -29.49 51.35
N ARG A 31 -3.36 -28.48 52.10
CA ARG A 31 -3.48 -28.46 53.56
C ARG A 31 -4.94 -28.49 54.01
N LYS A 32 -5.80 -27.65 53.40
CA LYS A 32 -7.25 -27.66 53.65
C LYS A 32 -7.89 -29.00 53.30
N ALA A 33 -7.53 -29.60 52.18
CA ALA A 33 -8.07 -30.87 51.72
C ALA A 33 -7.67 -32.05 52.64
N VAL A 34 -6.43 -32.06 53.13
CA VAL A 34 -5.94 -33.09 54.06
C VAL A 34 -6.56 -32.95 55.45
N GLU A 35 -6.73 -31.72 55.95
CA GLU A 35 -7.40 -31.45 57.22
C GLU A 35 -8.89 -31.82 57.19
N ALA A 36 -9.59 -31.54 56.09
CA ALA A 36 -11.01 -31.83 55.93
C ALA A 36 -11.35 -33.33 55.90
N ARG A 37 -10.39 -34.19 55.55
CA ARG A 37 -10.61 -35.64 55.35
C ARG A 37 -10.45 -36.48 56.63
N GLY A 38 -9.87 -35.93 57.70
CA GLY A 38 -9.59 -36.63 58.96
C GLY A 38 -8.42 -37.63 58.88
N PRO A 39 -7.89 -38.12 60.03
CA PRO A 39 -6.60 -38.83 60.07
C PRO A 39 -6.73 -40.29 59.61
N GLY A 40 -6.70 -40.50 58.31
CA GLY A 40 -6.36 -41.79 57.70
C GLY A 40 -4.86 -41.90 57.52
N ASP A 41 -4.10 -42.10 58.61
CA ASP A 41 -2.62 -42.09 58.58
C ASP A 41 -2.02 -43.11 57.58
N GLN A 42 -2.74 -44.18 57.25
CA GLN A 42 -2.26 -45.20 56.31
C GLN A 42 -2.38 -44.77 54.83
N GLU A 43 -3.47 -44.12 54.44
CA GLU A 43 -3.65 -43.64 53.05
C GLU A 43 -2.68 -42.51 52.71
N VAL A 44 -2.39 -41.64 53.69
CA VAL A 44 -1.39 -40.58 53.54
C VAL A 44 0.01 -41.17 53.38
N LYS A 45 0.36 -42.20 54.17
CA LYS A 45 1.63 -42.93 54.04
C LYS A 45 1.76 -43.62 52.69
N ASP A 46 0.73 -44.31 52.23
CA ASP A 46 0.74 -45.00 50.93
C ASP A 46 0.89 -43.99 49.77
N ALA A 47 0.26 -42.81 49.89
CA ALA A 47 0.40 -41.72 48.93
C ALA A 47 1.82 -41.13 48.92
N VAL A 48 2.42 -40.90 50.09
CA VAL A 48 3.82 -40.45 50.23
C VAL A 48 4.76 -41.46 49.59
N GLU A 49 4.62 -42.75 49.90
CA GLU A 49 5.47 -43.80 49.33
C GLU A 49 5.34 -43.92 47.81
N SER A 50 4.11 -43.80 47.29
CA SER A 50 3.84 -43.83 45.85
C SER A 50 4.49 -42.64 45.12
N LEU A 51 4.38 -41.44 45.69
CA LEU A 51 5.01 -40.23 45.16
C LEU A 51 6.53 -40.33 45.21
N GLU A 52 7.12 -40.76 46.33
CA GLU A 52 8.57 -40.95 46.43
C GLU A 52 9.09 -41.99 45.44
N ARG A 53 8.34 -43.08 45.21
CA ARG A 53 8.70 -44.12 44.24
C ARG A 53 8.63 -43.61 42.81
N SER A 54 7.65 -42.75 42.51
CA SER A 54 7.53 -42.07 41.22
C SER A 54 8.66 -41.05 41.00
N ASP A 55 9.01 -40.29 42.04
CA ASP A 55 10.06 -39.27 41.99
C ASP A 55 11.46 -39.88 41.79
N ARG A 56 11.70 -41.05 42.39
CA ARG A 56 12.94 -41.83 42.23
C ARG A 56 13.00 -42.67 40.96
N SER A 57 11.94 -42.68 40.14
CA SER A 57 11.88 -43.53 38.95
C SER A 57 12.81 -43.00 37.84
N PRO A 58 13.79 -43.80 37.38
CA PRO A 58 14.66 -43.39 36.27
C PRO A 58 13.88 -43.16 34.97
N LYS A 59 12.66 -43.72 34.87
CA LYS A 59 11.79 -43.52 33.70
C LYS A 59 11.41 -42.05 33.50
N ARG A 60 11.27 -41.25 34.56
CA ARG A 60 10.94 -39.81 34.44
C ARG A 60 12.05 -39.03 33.73
N ALA A 61 13.31 -39.30 34.10
CA ALA A 61 14.47 -38.72 33.42
C ALA A 61 14.56 -39.19 31.96
N TRP A 62 14.24 -40.46 31.67
CA TRP A 62 14.21 -41.00 30.31
C TRP A 62 13.09 -40.40 29.45
N TRP A 63 11.90 -40.17 30.01
CA TRP A 63 10.80 -39.48 29.32
C TRP A 63 11.10 -38.02 29.06
N GLY A 64 11.70 -37.32 30.03
CA GLY A 64 12.18 -35.94 29.86
C GLY A 64 13.25 -35.84 28.75
N MET A 65 14.22 -36.76 28.76
CA MET A 65 15.24 -36.86 27.71
C MET A 65 14.62 -37.19 26.35
N GLY A 66 13.65 -38.12 26.30
CA GLY A 66 12.93 -38.48 25.09
C GLY A 66 12.15 -37.30 24.49
N LEU A 67 11.42 -36.56 25.31
CA LEU A 67 10.73 -35.32 24.91
C LEU A 67 11.71 -34.26 24.40
N PHE A 68 12.84 -34.09 25.08
CA PHE A 68 13.89 -33.17 24.65
C PHE A 68 14.47 -33.57 23.29
N VAL A 69 14.81 -34.85 23.10
CA VAL A 69 15.34 -35.38 21.83
C VAL A 69 14.31 -35.22 20.71
N VAL A 70 13.04 -35.56 20.95
CA VAL A 70 11.96 -35.37 19.95
C VAL A 70 11.81 -33.88 19.60
N THR A 71 11.78 -33.01 20.61
CA THR A 71 11.71 -31.56 20.41
C THR A 71 12.90 -31.06 19.58
N LEU A 72 14.11 -31.55 19.87
CA LEU A 72 15.34 -31.17 19.19
C LEU A 72 15.37 -31.70 17.74
N VAL A 73 14.92 -32.94 17.49
CA VAL A 73 14.81 -33.54 16.15
C VAL A 73 13.78 -32.81 15.28
N VAL A 74 12.69 -32.31 15.86
CA VAL A 74 11.70 -31.51 15.12
C VAL A 74 12.17 -30.07 14.94
N SER A 75 12.82 -29.48 15.94
CA SER A 75 13.20 -28.06 15.94
C SER A 75 14.43 -27.79 15.07
N LEU A 76 15.44 -28.68 15.05
CA LEU A 76 16.68 -28.46 14.29
C LEU A 76 16.44 -28.31 12.78
N PRO A 77 15.63 -29.15 12.11
CA PRO A 77 15.29 -28.96 10.70
C PRO A 77 14.57 -27.63 10.44
N LEU A 78 13.67 -27.21 11.34
CA LEU A 78 12.95 -25.94 11.22
C LEU A 78 13.89 -24.74 11.40
N ILE A 79 14.79 -24.79 12.39
CA ILE A 79 15.81 -23.77 12.62
C ILE A 79 16.77 -23.70 11.42
N PHE A 80 17.24 -24.85 10.93
CA PHE A 80 18.13 -24.91 9.77
C PHE A 80 17.44 -24.40 8.49
N HIS A 81 16.18 -24.79 8.26
CA HIS A 81 15.37 -24.28 7.16
C HIS A 81 15.21 -22.76 7.27
N SER A 82 14.84 -22.25 8.45
CA SER A 82 14.66 -20.82 8.71
C SER A 82 15.96 -20.04 8.54
N ALA A 83 17.10 -20.57 9.03
CA ALA A 83 18.42 -19.98 8.84
C ALA A 83 18.81 -19.94 7.36
N LYS A 84 18.54 -21.00 6.59
CA LYS A 84 18.76 -21.03 5.13
C LYS A 84 17.87 -20.05 4.38
N GLN A 85 16.60 -19.89 4.79
CA GLN A 85 15.72 -18.87 4.23
C GLN A 85 16.21 -17.46 4.59
N LEU A 86 16.68 -17.24 5.82
CA LEU A 86 17.21 -15.95 6.25
C LEU A 86 18.50 -15.59 5.50
N ASP A 87 19.41 -16.55 5.30
CA ASP A 87 20.63 -16.34 4.51
C ASP A 87 20.31 -16.02 3.04
N LYS A 88 19.38 -16.77 2.42
CA LYS A 88 18.86 -16.42 1.09
C LYS A 88 18.23 -15.03 1.07
N ALA A 89 17.43 -14.68 2.08
CA ALA A 89 16.76 -13.38 2.16
C ALA A 89 17.76 -12.25 2.31
N MET A 90 18.80 -12.41 3.14
CA MET A 90 19.92 -11.48 3.26
C MET A 90 20.72 -11.37 1.95
N GLY A 91 20.87 -12.48 1.23
CA GLY A 91 21.42 -12.49 -0.12
C GLY A 91 20.59 -11.63 -1.07
N ILE A 92 19.27 -11.78 -1.06
CA ILE A 92 18.33 -11.05 -1.91
C ILE A 92 18.17 -9.58 -1.49
N THR A 93 18.16 -9.24 -0.20
CA THR A 93 18.12 -7.83 0.22
C THR A 93 19.40 -7.09 -0.16
N ARG A 94 20.56 -7.77 -0.13
CA ARG A 94 21.80 -7.29 -0.75
C ARG A 94 21.75 -7.28 -2.28
N MET A 95 20.86 -8.05 -2.91
CA MET A 95 20.57 -7.99 -4.36
C MET A 95 19.65 -6.84 -4.75
N ILE A 96 18.97 -6.22 -3.80
CA ILE A 96 17.83 -5.34 -4.05
C ILE A 96 18.08 -3.94 -3.49
N SER A 97 19.28 -3.71 -2.97
CA SER A 97 19.72 -2.55 -2.19
C SER A 97 18.91 -1.29 -2.44
N VAL A 98 17.89 -1.12 -1.59
CA VAL A 98 17.15 0.12 -1.45
C VAL A 98 18.09 1.06 -0.70
N ALA A 99 18.25 2.27 -1.24
CA ALA A 99 18.72 3.40 -0.46
C ALA A 99 17.73 3.64 0.69
N VAL A 100 17.90 2.90 1.80
CA VAL A 100 17.47 3.36 3.11
C VAL A 100 18.33 4.60 3.40
N PRO A 101 17.77 5.71 3.90
CA PRO A 101 18.52 6.94 4.16
C PRO A 101 19.39 6.79 5.42
N THR A 102 20.30 5.81 5.42
CA THR A 102 21.23 5.51 6.52
C THR A 102 22.69 5.67 6.11
N GLY A 103 22.98 6.52 5.11
CA GLY A 103 24.34 6.98 4.79
C GLY A 103 25.35 5.92 4.35
N ALA A 104 24.97 4.64 4.33
CA ALA A 104 25.77 3.55 3.81
C ALA A 104 25.50 3.46 2.30
N THR A 105 26.54 3.63 1.49
CA THR A 105 26.50 3.28 0.07
C THR A 105 26.03 1.83 -0.05
N PRO A 106 24.85 1.58 -0.63
CA PRO A 106 24.40 0.22 -0.83
C PRO A 106 25.41 -0.51 -1.74
N ALA A 107 25.83 -1.71 -1.34
CA ALA A 107 26.50 -2.61 -2.27
C ALA A 107 25.58 -2.77 -3.49
N ALA A 108 26.15 -2.68 -4.71
CA ALA A 108 25.37 -2.76 -5.94
C ALA A 108 24.43 -3.98 -5.87
N PRO A 109 23.12 -3.80 -6.13
CA PRO A 109 22.18 -4.91 -6.13
C PRO A 109 22.74 -6.03 -7.03
N LYS A 110 23.05 -7.22 -6.49
CA LYS A 110 23.37 -8.36 -7.37
C LYS A 110 22.19 -8.56 -8.31
N ARG A 111 22.46 -8.47 -9.60
CA ARG A 111 21.46 -8.52 -10.66
C ARG A 111 20.80 -9.89 -10.72
N ILE A 112 19.58 -9.95 -11.25
CA ILE A 112 18.95 -11.23 -11.60
C ILE A 112 19.89 -11.95 -12.58
N PRO A 113 20.32 -13.19 -12.28
CA PRO A 113 21.26 -13.91 -13.13
C PRO A 113 20.61 -14.31 -14.46
N ASN A 114 21.43 -14.47 -15.51
CA ASN A 114 21.04 -14.99 -16.82
C ASN A 114 20.01 -14.13 -17.60
N ILE A 115 20.03 -12.82 -17.42
CA ILE A 115 19.26 -11.88 -18.25
C ILE A 115 20.18 -11.15 -19.24
N THR A 116 19.64 -10.79 -20.39
CA THR A 116 20.32 -10.00 -21.43
C THR A 116 20.44 -8.52 -21.03
N PRO A 117 21.34 -7.72 -21.64
CA PRO A 117 21.43 -6.29 -21.38
C PRO A 117 20.10 -5.53 -21.57
N ALA A 118 19.32 -5.88 -22.60
CA ALA A 118 18.01 -5.26 -22.83
C ALA A 118 17.00 -5.59 -21.71
N GLN A 119 17.02 -6.82 -21.20
CA GLN A 119 16.18 -7.24 -20.07
C GLN A 119 16.62 -6.57 -18.76
N GLU A 120 17.92 -6.38 -18.59
CA GLU A 120 18.48 -5.65 -17.46
C GLU A 120 18.02 -4.18 -17.48
N GLN A 121 18.08 -3.55 -18.65
CA GLN A 121 17.60 -2.19 -18.87
C GLN A 121 16.09 -2.04 -18.64
N LEU A 122 15.29 -3.06 -18.95
CA LEU A 122 13.86 -3.08 -18.63
C LEU A 122 13.58 -3.11 -17.12
N LEU A 123 14.40 -3.85 -16.36
CA LEU A 123 14.24 -3.97 -14.90
C LEU A 123 14.77 -2.75 -14.15
N TYR A 124 15.91 -2.23 -14.59
CA TYR A 124 16.69 -1.28 -13.80
C TYR A 124 16.98 0.03 -14.52
N GLY A 125 16.72 0.17 -15.81
CA GLY A 125 17.18 1.32 -16.60
C GLY A 125 18.70 1.46 -16.57
N ASP A 126 19.19 2.66 -16.89
CA ASP A 126 20.59 3.02 -16.71
C ASP A 126 20.84 3.50 -15.27
N GLU A 127 21.30 2.59 -14.42
CA GLU A 127 21.60 2.89 -13.02
C GLU A 127 22.80 3.83 -12.82
N SER A 128 23.62 4.05 -13.87
CA SER A 128 24.73 5.00 -13.81
C SER A 128 24.27 6.45 -14.03
N ALA A 129 23.03 6.65 -14.46
CA ALA A 129 22.48 7.97 -14.72
C ALA A 129 22.30 8.79 -13.44
N GLY A 130 22.64 10.08 -13.51
CA GLY A 130 22.59 10.99 -12.36
C GLY A 130 21.18 11.39 -11.89
N ASN A 131 20.12 11.02 -12.63
CA ASN A 131 18.73 11.30 -12.25
C ASN A 131 17.76 10.26 -12.84
N THR A 132 16.51 10.28 -12.36
CA THR A 132 15.47 9.31 -12.72
C THR A 132 15.04 9.39 -14.19
N ALA A 133 14.98 10.58 -14.79
CA ALA A 133 14.62 10.72 -16.21
C ALA A 133 15.71 10.13 -17.11
N ALA A 134 16.98 10.46 -16.84
CA ALA A 134 18.13 9.94 -17.55
C ALA A 134 18.28 8.41 -17.39
N ARG A 135 17.87 7.85 -16.24
CA ARG A 135 17.83 6.40 -16.02
C ARG A 135 16.91 5.67 -16.99
N TRP A 136 15.76 6.24 -17.33
CA TRP A 136 14.75 5.55 -18.15
C TRP A 136 14.75 5.97 -19.61
N LYS A 137 15.39 7.08 -19.98
CA LYS A 137 15.49 7.52 -21.39
C LYS A 137 16.09 6.46 -22.31
N PRO A 138 17.22 5.80 -21.98
CA PRO A 138 17.79 4.79 -22.84
C PRO A 138 16.82 3.64 -23.14
N LEU A 139 15.94 3.28 -22.20
CA LEU A 139 14.96 2.22 -22.39
C LEU A 139 13.99 2.60 -23.52
N TRP A 140 13.48 3.82 -23.50
CA TRP A 140 12.66 4.35 -24.58
C TRP A 140 13.45 4.49 -25.89
N ASP A 141 14.68 5.01 -25.86
CA ASP A 141 15.52 5.13 -27.05
C ASP A 141 15.80 3.76 -27.72
N SER A 142 15.79 2.66 -26.96
CA SER A 142 15.97 1.31 -27.50
C SER A 142 14.77 0.78 -28.30
N ALA A 143 13.58 1.32 -28.03
CA ALA A 143 12.34 1.01 -28.74
C ALA A 143 11.43 2.26 -28.76
N PRO A 144 11.72 3.25 -29.64
CA PRO A 144 11.09 4.57 -29.59
C PRO A 144 9.62 4.57 -29.98
N ASP A 145 9.11 3.46 -30.51
CA ASP A 145 7.70 3.24 -30.87
C ASP A 145 6.93 2.43 -29.82
N ASP A 146 7.56 2.05 -28.70
CA ASP A 146 6.91 1.31 -27.63
C ASP A 146 6.22 2.27 -26.64
N PRO A 147 4.88 2.30 -26.58
CA PRO A 147 4.15 3.22 -25.71
C PRO A 147 4.37 2.93 -24.22
N VAL A 148 4.71 1.69 -23.85
CA VAL A 148 5.02 1.31 -22.46
C VAL A 148 6.32 1.97 -22.01
N TYR A 149 7.33 1.98 -22.88
CA TYR A 149 8.62 2.59 -22.55
C TYR A 149 8.53 4.12 -22.56
N LEU A 150 7.76 4.69 -23.49
CA LEU A 150 7.43 6.12 -23.46
C LEU A 150 6.75 6.50 -22.14
N ALA A 151 5.72 5.76 -21.71
CA ALA A 151 4.99 6.06 -20.47
C ALA A 151 5.90 5.97 -19.24
N LYS A 152 6.81 4.97 -19.18
CA LYS A 152 7.82 4.87 -18.12
C LYS A 152 8.74 6.09 -18.09
N TYR A 153 9.24 6.52 -19.24
CA TYR A 153 10.08 7.70 -19.35
C TYR A 153 9.32 8.98 -18.98
N ALA A 154 8.09 9.15 -19.49
CA ALA A 154 7.23 10.29 -19.18
C ALA A 154 6.96 10.42 -17.67
N GLY A 155 6.64 9.31 -17.00
CA GLY A 155 6.45 9.30 -15.55
C GLY A 155 7.72 9.65 -14.78
N ALA A 156 8.89 9.16 -15.23
CA ALA A 156 10.18 9.51 -14.63
C ALA A 156 10.52 10.99 -14.82
N TRP A 157 10.32 11.52 -16.02
CA TRP A 157 10.50 12.92 -16.36
C TRP A 157 9.59 13.83 -15.51
N TYR A 158 8.31 13.50 -15.41
CA TYR A 158 7.34 14.27 -14.63
C TYR A 158 7.75 14.37 -13.15
N ARG A 159 8.26 13.29 -12.55
CA ARG A 159 8.73 13.33 -11.15
C ARG A 159 9.94 14.24 -10.96
N GLN A 160 10.81 14.31 -11.96
CA GLN A 160 12.02 15.12 -11.91
C GLN A 160 11.73 16.61 -12.13
N TYR A 161 10.85 16.94 -13.09
CA TYR A 161 10.67 18.32 -13.57
C TYR A 161 9.29 18.91 -13.29
N GLY A 162 8.32 18.10 -12.84
CA GLY A 162 6.96 18.53 -12.55
C GLY A 162 6.11 18.86 -13.79
N ASN A 163 6.57 18.50 -14.99
CA ASN A 163 5.86 18.69 -16.26
C ASN A 163 6.20 17.56 -17.24
N LEU A 164 5.63 17.56 -18.44
CA LEU A 164 6.10 16.73 -19.56
C LEU A 164 6.87 17.61 -20.56
N SER A 165 7.91 17.07 -21.19
CA SER A 165 8.62 17.78 -22.25
C SER A 165 7.80 17.79 -23.55
N PRO A 166 8.04 18.77 -24.45
CA PRO A 166 7.47 18.74 -25.80
C PRO A 166 7.80 17.44 -26.55
N GLU A 167 9.04 16.94 -26.42
CA GLU A 167 9.46 15.66 -27.02
C GLU A 167 8.56 14.49 -26.60
N ILE A 168 8.18 14.41 -25.32
CA ILE A 168 7.30 13.36 -24.80
C ILE A 168 5.88 13.51 -25.37
N LEU A 169 5.36 14.74 -25.45
CA LEU A 169 4.02 15.00 -25.98
C LEU A 169 3.92 14.73 -27.48
N ASP A 170 4.93 15.14 -28.24
CA ASP A 170 5.03 14.87 -29.68
C ASP A 170 5.14 13.36 -29.94
N ALA A 171 5.93 12.65 -29.13
CA ALA A 171 6.04 11.20 -29.20
C ALA A 171 4.71 10.51 -28.84
N ALA A 172 4.00 10.99 -27.81
CA ALA A 172 2.71 10.44 -27.41
C ALA A 172 1.67 10.57 -28.52
N GLU A 173 1.55 11.73 -29.16
CA GLU A 173 0.60 11.93 -30.27
C GLU A 173 0.97 11.06 -31.49
N ARG A 174 2.26 10.77 -31.71
CA ARG A 174 2.72 9.92 -32.81
C ARG A 174 2.51 8.42 -32.55
N ILE A 175 2.86 7.94 -31.36
CA ILE A 175 2.89 6.50 -31.02
C ILE A 175 1.52 6.03 -30.54
N ASP A 176 0.84 6.88 -29.77
CA ASP A 176 -0.39 6.55 -29.07
C ASP A 176 -1.41 7.71 -29.07
N PRO A 177 -1.88 8.15 -30.26
CA PRO A 177 -2.77 9.30 -30.41
C PRO A 177 -4.12 9.13 -29.70
N GLU A 178 -4.53 7.91 -29.38
CA GLU A 178 -5.84 7.63 -28.75
C GLU A 178 -5.78 7.63 -27.22
N ASN A 179 -4.63 7.94 -26.63
CA ASN A 179 -4.43 7.89 -25.18
C ASN A 179 -4.40 9.27 -24.53
N GLY A 180 -5.46 9.58 -23.77
CA GLY A 180 -5.61 10.83 -23.03
C GLY A 180 -4.71 10.96 -21.81
N TRP A 181 -4.01 9.89 -21.37
CA TRP A 181 -3.20 9.91 -20.15
C TRP A 181 -2.08 10.95 -20.19
N PHE A 182 -1.37 11.09 -21.33
CA PHE A 182 -0.29 12.07 -21.47
C PHE A 182 -0.81 13.52 -21.40
N LEU A 183 -1.98 13.79 -21.96
CA LEU A 183 -2.63 15.10 -21.89
C LEU A 183 -3.10 15.42 -20.46
N ALA A 184 -3.66 14.43 -19.76
CA ALA A 184 -4.05 14.57 -18.36
C ALA A 184 -2.83 14.84 -17.45
N MET A 185 -1.71 14.16 -17.72
CA MET A 185 -0.42 14.42 -17.04
C MET A 185 0.09 15.83 -17.30
N ALA A 186 0.05 16.30 -18.56
CA ALA A 186 0.42 17.67 -18.91
C ALA A 186 -0.46 18.70 -18.19
N ALA A 187 -1.79 18.47 -18.14
CA ALA A 187 -2.71 19.32 -17.40
C ALA A 187 -2.35 19.37 -15.90
N SER A 188 -1.98 18.23 -15.30
CA SER A 188 -1.66 18.15 -13.88
C SER A 188 -0.44 18.99 -13.47
N ALA A 189 0.48 19.27 -14.40
CA ALA A 189 1.65 20.14 -14.19
C ALA A 189 1.27 21.60 -13.94
N ASN A 190 0.13 22.03 -14.46
CA ASN A 190 -0.30 23.43 -14.46
C ASN A 190 -1.20 23.77 -13.27
N VAL A 191 -1.87 22.78 -12.66
CA VAL A 191 -2.91 23.02 -11.65
C VAL A 191 -2.45 23.88 -10.48
N GLU A 192 -1.33 23.54 -9.82
CA GLU A 192 -0.87 24.29 -8.62
C GLU A 192 -0.37 25.70 -8.93
N LYS A 193 0.00 25.96 -10.19
CA LYS A 193 0.37 27.28 -10.67
C LYS A 193 -0.90 28.10 -10.96
N ALA A 194 -1.91 27.47 -11.55
CA ALA A 194 -3.17 28.11 -11.92
C ALA A 194 -4.13 28.34 -10.74
N VAL A 195 -4.20 27.40 -9.80
CA VAL A 195 -5.24 27.35 -8.76
C VAL A 195 -4.64 27.00 -7.40
N VAL A 196 -5.12 27.70 -6.36
CA VAL A 196 -4.89 27.37 -4.96
C VAL A 196 -6.16 26.80 -4.37
N ARG A 197 -6.06 25.56 -3.88
CA ARG A 197 -7.10 24.96 -3.07
C ARG A 197 -7.10 25.56 -1.67
N GLY A 198 -8.23 26.08 -1.24
CA GLY A 198 -8.45 26.52 0.14
C GLY A 198 -8.58 25.37 1.13
N LYS A 199 -8.83 25.70 2.40
CA LYS A 199 -9.05 24.72 3.47
C LYS A 199 -10.45 24.88 4.04
N LEU A 200 -11.11 23.76 4.29
CA LEU A 200 -12.34 23.72 5.08
C LEU A 200 -12.01 23.26 6.50
N SER A 201 -12.70 23.83 7.49
CA SER A 201 -12.70 23.25 8.83
C SER A 201 -13.46 21.91 8.85
N THR A 202 -13.22 21.08 9.87
CA THR A 202 -13.94 19.81 10.06
C THR A 202 -15.45 20.01 10.11
N LYS A 203 -15.90 21.12 10.72
CA LYS A 203 -17.32 21.47 10.80
C LYS A 203 -17.88 21.76 9.40
N GLU A 204 -17.19 22.57 8.61
CA GLU A 204 -17.63 22.93 7.25
C GLU A 204 -17.63 21.74 6.30
N ALA A 205 -16.64 20.84 6.42
CA ALA A 205 -16.62 19.57 5.70
C ALA A 205 -17.82 18.70 6.09
N LYS A 206 -18.18 18.64 7.38
CA LYS A 206 -19.40 17.96 7.86
C LYS A 206 -20.68 18.71 7.48
N GLU A 207 -20.64 19.96 7.08
CA GLU A 207 -21.79 20.70 6.54
C GLU A 207 -21.90 20.56 5.01
N GLY A 208 -20.89 19.99 4.35
CA GLY A 208 -20.92 19.73 2.91
C GLY A 208 -20.66 20.99 2.10
N LYS A 209 -19.94 21.94 2.69
CA LYS A 209 -19.51 23.15 2.00
C LYS A 209 -18.52 22.78 0.89
N ALA A 210 -18.64 23.46 -0.24
CA ALA A 210 -17.66 23.38 -1.31
C ALA A 210 -16.30 23.91 -0.85
N VAL A 211 -15.22 23.27 -1.30
CA VAL A 211 -13.86 23.75 -1.00
C VAL A 211 -13.63 25.03 -1.82
N PRO A 212 -13.26 26.17 -1.21
CA PRO A 212 -13.02 27.38 -1.99
C PRO A 212 -11.73 27.25 -2.82
N HIS A 213 -11.76 27.74 -4.06
CA HIS A 213 -10.59 27.83 -4.92
C HIS A 213 -10.22 29.28 -5.20
N THR A 214 -8.92 29.57 -5.27
CA THR A 214 -8.40 30.88 -5.71
C THR A 214 -7.64 30.69 -7.02
N VAL A 215 -8.14 31.28 -8.09
CA VAL A 215 -7.47 31.29 -9.39
C VAL A 215 -6.35 32.34 -9.36
N ARG A 216 -5.11 31.89 -9.52
CA ARG A 216 -3.91 32.75 -9.60
C ARG A 216 -3.62 33.20 -11.02
N ASP A 217 -3.87 32.33 -11.98
CA ASP A 217 -3.63 32.56 -13.40
C ASP A 217 -4.79 31.98 -14.19
N GLU A 218 -5.64 32.87 -14.70
CA GLU A 218 -6.82 32.52 -15.47
C GLU A 218 -6.46 31.91 -16.83
N ALA A 219 -5.43 32.43 -17.51
CA ALA A 219 -5.01 31.91 -18.80
C ALA A 219 -4.47 30.48 -18.67
N LEU A 220 -3.69 30.23 -17.61
CA LEU A 220 -3.17 28.89 -17.33
C LEU A 220 -4.26 27.91 -16.90
N LEU A 221 -5.30 28.38 -16.19
CA LEU A 221 -6.48 27.56 -15.90
C LEU A 221 -7.21 27.17 -17.18
N GLU A 222 -7.43 28.11 -18.10
CA GLU A 222 -8.07 27.82 -19.40
C GLU A 222 -7.26 26.83 -20.23
N GLU A 223 -5.93 26.99 -20.29
CA GLU A 223 -5.03 26.03 -20.95
C GLU A 223 -5.14 24.63 -20.32
N THR A 224 -5.19 24.57 -18.98
CA THR A 224 -5.36 23.32 -18.24
C THR A 224 -6.70 22.66 -18.58
N LEU A 225 -7.79 23.41 -18.59
CA LEU A 225 -9.12 22.91 -18.95
C LEU A 225 -9.17 22.45 -20.41
N ALA A 226 -8.50 23.15 -21.33
CA ALA A 226 -8.39 22.74 -22.73
C ALA A 226 -7.63 21.42 -22.90
N LEU A 227 -6.55 21.20 -22.15
CA LEU A 227 -5.84 19.92 -22.12
C LEU A 227 -6.72 18.80 -21.57
N LEU A 228 -7.48 19.07 -20.50
CA LEU A 228 -8.44 18.11 -19.93
C LEU A 228 -9.57 17.77 -20.90
N HIS A 229 -10.09 18.77 -21.62
CA HIS A 229 -11.08 18.56 -22.65
C HIS A 229 -10.56 17.64 -23.76
N ARG A 230 -9.34 17.92 -24.27
CA ARG A 230 -8.70 17.06 -25.26
C ARG A 230 -8.44 15.65 -24.73
N ALA A 231 -8.04 15.52 -23.47
CA ALA A 231 -7.84 14.22 -22.82
C ALA A 231 -9.15 13.43 -22.70
N ALA A 232 -10.25 14.11 -22.34
CA ALA A 232 -11.58 13.53 -22.23
C ALA A 232 -12.15 13.04 -23.57
N GLN A 233 -11.72 13.63 -24.68
CA GLN A 233 -12.11 13.22 -26.03
C GLN A 233 -11.36 11.99 -26.55
N LYS A 234 -10.26 11.59 -25.91
CA LYS A 234 -9.50 10.42 -26.33
C LYS A 234 -10.22 9.13 -25.88
N PRO A 235 -10.24 8.06 -26.69
CA PRO A 235 -10.96 6.83 -26.36
C PRO A 235 -10.49 6.09 -25.10
N ARG A 236 -9.24 6.31 -24.66
CA ARG A 236 -8.66 5.61 -23.51
C ARG A 236 -7.71 6.50 -22.73
N SER A 237 -7.44 6.12 -21.48
CA SER A 237 -6.39 6.70 -20.64
C SER A 237 -5.63 5.57 -19.97
N THR A 238 -4.44 5.23 -20.46
CA THR A 238 -3.63 4.16 -19.90
C THR A 238 -2.22 4.64 -19.57
N ALA A 239 -1.78 4.29 -18.36
CA ALA A 239 -0.44 4.60 -17.87
C ALA A 239 0.57 3.47 -18.15
N TYR A 240 0.11 2.34 -18.71
CA TYR A 240 0.93 1.17 -19.04
C TYR A 240 1.71 0.54 -17.87
N GLN A 241 1.34 0.85 -16.63
CA GLN A 241 2.09 0.39 -15.46
C GLN A 241 1.92 -1.11 -15.25
N ALA A 242 0.69 -1.63 -15.40
CA ALA A 242 0.46 -3.07 -15.31
C ALA A 242 1.15 -3.84 -16.43
N GLU A 243 1.20 -3.28 -17.64
CA GLU A 243 1.89 -3.90 -18.76
C GLU A 243 3.41 -3.94 -18.55
N LEU A 244 4.00 -2.82 -18.15
CA LEU A 244 5.42 -2.76 -17.79
C LEU A 244 5.76 -3.78 -16.69
N LEU A 245 4.94 -3.83 -15.64
CA LEU A 245 5.14 -4.74 -14.52
C LEU A 245 5.04 -6.22 -14.97
N ARG A 246 4.11 -6.56 -15.88
CA ARG A 246 4.03 -7.91 -16.46
C ARG A 246 5.32 -8.27 -17.21
N ARG A 247 5.84 -7.35 -18.03
CA ARG A 247 7.08 -7.55 -18.78
C ARG A 247 8.28 -7.74 -17.83
N GLN A 248 8.36 -6.95 -16.75
CA GLN A 248 9.41 -7.07 -15.73
C GLN A 248 9.30 -8.36 -14.92
N ILE A 249 8.09 -8.72 -14.44
CA ILE A 249 7.86 -9.93 -13.63
C ILE A 249 8.20 -11.21 -14.42
N ALA A 250 8.02 -11.21 -15.73
CA ALA A 250 8.39 -12.33 -16.60
C ALA A 250 9.90 -12.62 -16.61
N LEU A 251 10.73 -11.63 -16.28
CA LEU A 251 12.19 -11.78 -16.17
C LEU A 251 12.64 -12.35 -14.83
N ILE A 252 11.75 -12.37 -13.83
CA ILE A 252 12.06 -12.84 -12.49
C ILE A 252 11.82 -14.35 -12.40
N PRO A 253 12.75 -15.14 -11.82
CA PRO A 253 12.56 -16.58 -11.63
C PRO A 253 11.22 -16.95 -10.96
N PRO A 254 10.65 -18.12 -11.26
CA PRO A 254 9.39 -18.57 -10.66
C PRO A 254 9.52 -18.73 -9.14
N ARG A 255 8.38 -18.61 -8.45
CA ARG A 255 8.33 -18.77 -6.99
C ARG A 255 8.53 -20.24 -6.62
N THR A 256 9.54 -20.52 -5.79
CA THR A 256 9.84 -21.86 -5.26
C THR A 256 9.75 -21.92 -3.74
N ASP A 257 9.90 -20.78 -3.06
CA ASP A 257 9.80 -20.63 -1.60
C ASP A 257 9.40 -19.18 -1.24
N TRP A 258 9.17 -18.91 0.06
CA TRP A 258 8.83 -17.55 0.52
C TRP A 258 9.87 -16.51 0.11
N VAL A 259 11.16 -16.85 0.10
CA VAL A 259 12.24 -15.89 -0.20
C VAL A 259 12.28 -15.53 -1.68
N SER A 260 12.00 -16.49 -2.56
CA SER A 260 11.93 -16.31 -4.02
C SER A 260 10.85 -15.31 -4.45
N GLN A 261 9.92 -14.93 -3.57
CA GLN A 261 8.93 -13.90 -3.85
C GLN A 261 9.50 -12.47 -3.73
N ILE A 262 10.58 -12.28 -2.97
CA ILE A 262 11.10 -10.94 -2.63
C ILE A 262 11.42 -10.11 -3.88
N PRO A 263 12.11 -10.61 -4.93
CA PRO A 263 12.38 -9.81 -6.12
C PRO A 263 11.10 -9.34 -6.84
N ARG A 264 10.05 -10.19 -6.85
CA ARG A 264 8.75 -9.83 -7.45
C ARG A 264 8.05 -8.73 -6.65
N VAL A 265 8.03 -8.87 -5.32
CA VAL A 265 7.47 -7.85 -4.43
C VAL A 265 8.25 -6.55 -4.57
N TYR A 266 9.58 -6.61 -4.67
CA TYR A 266 10.42 -5.44 -4.83
C TYR A 266 10.17 -4.70 -6.14
N VAL A 267 10.15 -5.41 -7.28
CA VAL A 267 9.86 -4.79 -8.57
C VAL A 267 8.46 -4.16 -8.54
N ALA A 268 7.46 -4.89 -8.04
CA ALA A 268 6.10 -4.34 -7.90
C ALA A 268 6.04 -3.11 -6.98
N ALA A 269 6.80 -3.10 -5.87
CA ALA A 269 6.86 -1.96 -4.94
C ALA A 269 7.67 -0.76 -5.48
N SER A 270 8.62 -1.01 -6.39
CA SER A 270 9.44 0.03 -7.03
C SER A 270 8.68 0.75 -8.15
N GLU A 271 7.66 0.10 -8.71
CA GLU A 271 6.71 0.72 -9.64
C GLU A 271 5.73 1.62 -8.87
N LEU A 272 6.16 2.86 -8.64
CA LEU A 272 5.33 3.92 -8.07
C LEU A 272 4.15 4.25 -9.01
N SER A 273 2.95 4.42 -8.42
CA SER A 273 1.73 4.80 -9.13
C SER A 273 1.91 6.07 -9.98
N SER A 274 1.41 5.99 -11.21
CA SER A 274 1.34 7.06 -12.19
C SER A 274 0.14 8.00 -11.97
N GLY A 275 -0.87 7.59 -11.20
CA GLY A 275 -2.06 8.37 -10.90
C GLY A 275 -1.86 9.49 -9.89
N ILE A 276 -0.82 9.46 -9.04
CA ILE A 276 -0.64 10.46 -7.96
C ILE A 276 -0.66 11.92 -8.46
N PRO A 277 0.00 12.30 -9.58
CA PRO A 277 -0.11 13.64 -10.14
C PRO A 277 -1.54 14.05 -10.51
N LEU A 278 -2.33 13.10 -11.01
CA LEU A 278 -3.70 13.33 -11.50
C LEU A 278 -4.69 13.70 -10.37
N ARG A 279 -4.34 13.42 -9.10
CA ARG A 279 -5.17 13.77 -7.93
C ARG A 279 -5.51 15.27 -7.82
N LYS A 280 -4.78 16.13 -8.51
CA LYS A 280 -4.94 17.60 -8.49
C LYS A 280 -5.92 18.10 -9.54
N LEU A 281 -6.17 17.33 -10.60
CA LEU A 281 -7.10 17.71 -11.67
C LEU A 281 -8.50 18.13 -11.21
N PRO A 282 -9.09 17.54 -10.13
CA PRO A 282 -10.39 17.97 -9.64
C PRO A 282 -10.42 19.42 -9.15
N ASP A 283 -9.30 19.93 -8.64
CA ASP A 283 -9.21 21.32 -8.17
C ASP A 283 -9.32 22.29 -9.38
N ALA A 284 -8.75 21.93 -10.54
CA ALA A 284 -8.88 22.71 -11.77
C ALA A 284 -10.31 22.65 -12.35
N LEU A 285 -10.92 21.46 -12.37
CA LEU A 285 -12.31 21.29 -12.81
C LEU A 285 -13.28 22.08 -11.93
N ALA A 286 -13.12 22.02 -10.60
CA ALA A 286 -13.93 22.77 -9.64
C ALA A 286 -13.77 24.29 -9.82
N ALA A 287 -12.53 24.78 -9.88
CA ALA A 287 -12.26 26.21 -10.09
C ALA A 287 -12.80 26.70 -11.44
N GLY A 288 -12.68 25.88 -12.50
CA GLY A 288 -13.28 26.16 -13.80
C GLY A 288 -14.80 26.30 -13.71
N ALA A 289 -15.48 25.35 -13.06
CA ALA A 289 -16.93 25.38 -12.89
C ALA A 289 -17.40 26.62 -12.09
N GLU A 290 -16.69 26.97 -11.01
CA GLU A 290 -16.95 28.19 -10.23
C GLU A 290 -16.83 29.45 -11.10
N GLN A 291 -15.78 29.52 -11.92
CA GLN A 291 -15.55 30.66 -12.80
C GLN A 291 -16.62 30.78 -13.89
N ARG A 292 -17.05 29.66 -14.48
CA ARG A 292 -18.15 29.63 -15.45
C ARG A 292 -19.46 30.08 -14.82
N ALA A 293 -19.74 29.62 -13.60
CA ALA A 293 -20.90 30.08 -12.84
C ALA A 293 -20.87 31.59 -12.56
N ALA A 294 -19.73 32.12 -12.13
CA ALA A 294 -19.56 33.55 -11.88
C ALA A 294 -19.76 34.41 -13.15
N LYS A 295 -19.45 33.86 -14.32
CA LYS A 295 -19.63 34.52 -15.63
C LYS A 295 -21.01 34.28 -16.26
N GLY A 296 -21.87 33.46 -15.65
CA GLY A 296 -23.15 33.06 -16.24
C GLY A 296 -23.04 32.11 -17.44
N ASP A 297 -21.88 31.45 -17.64
CA ASP A 297 -21.61 30.57 -18.77
C ASP A 297 -22.08 29.13 -18.49
N ALA A 298 -23.36 28.89 -18.73
CA ALA A 298 -23.97 27.57 -18.53
C ALA A 298 -23.42 26.49 -19.48
N ASP A 299 -23.04 26.86 -20.70
CA ASP A 299 -22.56 25.90 -21.70
C ASP A 299 -21.12 25.47 -21.40
N GLY A 300 -20.26 26.42 -21.01
CA GLY A 300 -18.93 26.14 -20.50
C GLY A 300 -18.95 25.25 -19.25
N TYR A 301 -19.88 25.52 -18.32
CA TYR A 301 -20.10 24.66 -17.15
C TYR A 301 -20.47 23.22 -17.56
N ARG A 302 -21.44 23.04 -18.46
CA ARG A 302 -21.82 21.69 -18.94
C ARG A 302 -20.68 20.98 -19.67
N GLY A 303 -19.85 21.73 -20.40
CA GLY A 303 -18.62 21.22 -21.00
C GLY A 303 -17.70 20.58 -19.95
N ILE A 304 -17.43 21.30 -18.85
CA ILE A 304 -16.61 20.80 -17.74
C ILE A 304 -17.22 19.53 -17.12
N ILE A 305 -18.54 19.48 -16.92
CA ILE A 305 -19.19 18.29 -16.36
C ILE A 305 -19.05 17.07 -17.27
N ARG A 306 -19.22 17.24 -18.58
CA ARG A 306 -19.03 16.16 -19.55
C ARG A 306 -17.59 15.66 -19.53
N ASP A 307 -16.63 16.57 -19.52
CA ASP A 307 -15.20 16.20 -19.50
C ASP A 307 -14.84 15.49 -18.18
N TRP A 308 -15.36 15.96 -17.05
CA TRP A 308 -15.21 15.30 -15.75
C TRP A 308 -15.77 13.87 -15.75
N HIS A 309 -16.93 13.64 -16.37
CA HIS A 309 -17.53 12.31 -16.46
C HIS A 309 -16.64 11.36 -17.26
N ALA A 310 -16.24 11.75 -18.47
CA ALA A 310 -15.38 10.96 -19.34
C ALA A 310 -14.02 10.67 -18.68
N LEU A 311 -13.39 11.67 -18.07
CA LEU A 311 -12.12 11.48 -17.35
C LEU A 311 -12.27 10.53 -16.16
N SER A 312 -13.39 10.61 -15.43
CA SER A 312 -13.66 9.72 -14.30
C SER A 312 -13.79 8.26 -14.75
N GLU A 313 -14.51 8.01 -15.85
CA GLU A 313 -14.62 6.67 -16.44
C GLU A 313 -13.25 6.16 -16.89
N HIS A 314 -12.49 6.98 -17.62
CA HIS A 314 -11.15 6.64 -18.08
C HIS A 314 -10.19 6.29 -16.93
N PHE A 315 -10.23 7.02 -15.81
CA PHE A 315 -9.36 6.74 -14.66
C PHE A 315 -9.77 5.50 -13.88
N LEU A 316 -11.06 5.16 -13.85
CA LEU A 316 -11.53 3.92 -13.22
C LEU A 316 -11.21 2.69 -14.08
N GLU A 317 -11.39 2.78 -15.40
CA GLU A 317 -11.13 1.68 -16.33
C GLU A 317 -9.63 1.48 -16.60
N GLY A 318 -8.87 2.56 -16.64
CA GLY A 318 -7.42 2.55 -16.90
C GLY A 318 -6.52 2.44 -15.68
N GLY A 319 -7.10 2.29 -14.48
CA GLY A 319 -6.35 2.20 -13.21
C GLY A 319 -5.64 0.86 -13.03
N ASP A 320 -4.30 0.89 -12.95
CA ASP A 320 -3.46 -0.31 -12.84
C ASP A 320 -3.18 -0.73 -11.37
N SER A 321 -3.50 0.14 -10.41
CA SER A 321 -3.26 -0.10 -8.97
C SER A 321 -4.40 0.42 -8.09
N ILE A 322 -4.45 -0.06 -6.83
CA ILE A 322 -5.38 0.46 -5.82
C ILE A 322 -5.21 1.99 -5.66
N VAL A 323 -3.98 2.50 -5.76
CA VAL A 323 -3.72 3.94 -5.66
C VAL A 323 -4.40 4.69 -6.81
N ASP A 324 -4.33 4.14 -8.04
CA ASP A 324 -4.97 4.77 -9.20
C ASP A 324 -6.49 4.74 -9.08
N LEU A 325 -7.06 3.63 -8.59
CA LEU A 325 -8.50 3.54 -8.30
C LEU A 325 -8.94 4.52 -7.21
N LEU A 326 -8.11 4.73 -6.18
CA LEU A 326 -8.35 5.75 -5.15
C LEU A 326 -8.26 7.17 -5.73
N VAL A 327 -7.32 7.43 -6.65
CA VAL A 327 -7.24 8.71 -7.36
C VAL A 327 -8.46 8.92 -8.26
N GLY A 328 -8.91 7.90 -9.00
CA GLY A 328 -10.15 7.94 -9.78
C GLY A 328 -11.36 8.24 -8.88
N LYS A 329 -11.47 7.54 -7.75
CA LYS A 329 -12.50 7.79 -6.73
C LYS A 329 -12.46 9.23 -6.21
N VAL A 330 -11.29 9.74 -5.87
CA VAL A 330 -11.11 11.14 -5.43
C VAL A 330 -11.51 12.12 -6.54
N THR A 331 -11.19 11.80 -7.79
CA THR A 331 -11.49 12.64 -8.96
C THR A 331 -12.99 12.79 -9.19
N MET A 332 -13.75 11.72 -8.97
CA MET A 332 -15.21 11.76 -9.00
C MET A 332 -15.80 12.59 -7.86
N GLN A 333 -15.16 12.60 -6.70
CA GLN A 333 -15.82 13.05 -5.47
C GLN A 333 -15.58 14.51 -5.15
N PHE A 334 -14.32 14.93 -5.26
CA PHE A 334 -13.90 16.23 -4.77
C PHE A 334 -14.61 17.43 -5.41
N PRO A 335 -14.95 17.45 -6.70
CA PRO A 335 -15.57 18.62 -7.29
C PRO A 335 -17.10 18.64 -7.10
N ALA A 336 -17.73 17.59 -6.52
CA ALA A 336 -19.18 17.46 -6.49
C ALA A 336 -19.89 18.64 -5.78
N ALA A 337 -19.43 19.05 -4.60
CA ALA A 337 -20.00 20.19 -3.89
C ALA A 337 -19.80 21.51 -4.67
N ASN A 338 -18.65 21.67 -5.33
CA ASN A 338 -18.35 22.84 -6.16
C ASN A 338 -19.25 22.89 -7.40
N PHE A 339 -19.47 21.75 -8.06
CA PHE A 339 -20.39 21.62 -9.20
C PHE A 339 -21.83 21.88 -8.78
N ARG A 340 -22.27 21.37 -7.63
CA ARG A 340 -23.59 21.67 -7.05
C ARG A 340 -23.79 23.18 -6.88
N ASP A 341 -22.84 23.85 -6.25
CA ASP A 341 -22.97 25.27 -5.93
C ASP A 341 -22.89 26.13 -7.21
N ALA A 342 -22.01 25.77 -8.16
CA ALA A 342 -21.96 26.37 -9.50
C ALA A 342 -23.27 26.21 -10.28
N ALA A 343 -23.87 25.01 -10.27
CA ALA A 343 -25.15 24.74 -10.92
C ALA A 343 -26.28 25.59 -10.32
N ARG A 344 -26.31 25.76 -8.99
CA ARG A 344 -27.29 26.63 -8.31
C ARG A 344 -27.15 28.09 -8.75
N THR A 345 -25.92 28.61 -8.81
CA THR A 345 -25.65 29.97 -9.30
C THR A 345 -26.14 30.17 -10.73
N LEU A 346 -26.07 29.13 -11.57
CA LEU A 346 -26.53 29.16 -12.96
C LEU A 346 -28.03 28.85 -13.14
N GLY A 347 -28.78 28.56 -12.07
CA GLY A 347 -30.19 28.15 -12.14
C GLY A 347 -30.42 26.76 -12.76
N LEU A 348 -29.40 25.90 -12.76
CA LEU A 348 -29.42 24.54 -13.31
C LEU A 348 -29.89 23.53 -12.26
N GLU A 349 -31.18 23.55 -11.95
CA GLU A 349 -31.77 22.79 -10.84
C GLU A 349 -31.60 21.26 -10.95
N LYS A 350 -31.61 20.70 -12.17
CA LYS A 350 -31.43 19.25 -12.36
C LYS A 350 -30.00 18.83 -12.03
N GLU A 351 -29.03 19.56 -12.55
CA GLU A 351 -27.60 19.35 -12.30
C GLU A 351 -27.27 19.59 -10.82
N ALA A 352 -27.83 20.63 -10.19
CA ALA A 352 -27.67 20.90 -8.77
C ALA A 352 -28.18 19.75 -7.89
N ARG A 353 -29.35 19.17 -8.21
CA ARG A 353 -29.89 18.00 -7.51
C ARG A 353 -28.99 16.77 -7.69
N HIS A 354 -28.57 16.49 -8.92
CA HIS A 354 -27.67 15.37 -9.21
C HIS A 354 -26.39 15.42 -8.36
N PHE A 355 -25.73 16.58 -8.28
CA PHE A 355 -24.52 16.73 -7.47
C PHE A 355 -24.79 16.79 -5.97
N THR A 356 -25.99 17.19 -5.54
CA THR A 356 -26.42 17.06 -4.15
C THR A 356 -26.50 15.58 -3.75
N ASP A 357 -27.20 14.77 -4.55
CA ASP A 357 -27.36 13.33 -4.28
C ASP A 357 -26.00 12.61 -4.29
N LEU A 358 -25.10 13.01 -5.20
CA LEU A 358 -23.75 12.47 -5.28
C LEU A 358 -22.92 12.81 -4.03
N ASP A 359 -22.91 14.07 -3.58
CA ASP A 359 -22.19 14.52 -2.38
C ASP A 359 -22.72 13.83 -1.12
N GLU A 360 -24.04 13.72 -0.97
CA GLU A 360 -24.69 13.05 0.16
C GLU A 360 -24.36 11.55 0.22
N ARG A 361 -24.49 10.84 -0.90
CA ARG A 361 -24.10 9.43 -1.00
C ARG A 361 -22.66 9.24 -0.57
N MET A 362 -21.79 10.15 -1.01
CA MET A 362 -20.36 10.02 -0.74
C MET A 362 -19.99 10.27 0.71
N ARG A 363 -20.65 11.23 1.34
CA ARG A 363 -20.48 11.47 2.77
C ARG A 363 -21.01 10.31 3.62
N LYS A 364 -22.12 9.69 3.20
CA LYS A 364 -22.66 8.50 3.87
C LYS A 364 -21.66 7.34 3.81
N GLU A 365 -21.11 7.04 2.62
CA GLU A 365 -20.06 6.01 2.48
C GLU A 365 -18.85 6.26 3.38
N LYS A 366 -18.48 7.53 3.59
CA LYS A 366 -17.37 7.88 4.48
C LYS A 366 -17.74 7.66 5.94
N ALA A 367 -18.93 8.07 6.36
CA ALA A 367 -19.42 7.89 7.72
C ALA A 367 -19.58 6.40 8.10
N ASP A 368 -19.98 5.55 7.15
CA ASP A 368 -20.14 4.11 7.38
C ASP A 368 -18.80 3.36 7.56
N ARG A 369 -17.65 4.01 7.27
CA ARG A 369 -16.29 3.44 7.39
C ARG A 369 -15.54 3.91 8.64
N GLU A 370 -16.02 4.97 9.28
CA GLU A 370 -15.50 5.53 10.54
C GLU A 370 -16.24 4.91 11.73
#